data_AF-A0A1M3M0W8-F1
#
_entry.id   AF-A0A1M3M0W8-F1
#
_cell.length_a   1.000
_cell.length_b   1.000
_cell.length_c   1.000
_cell.angle_alpha   90.00
_cell.angle_beta   90.00
_cell.angle_gamma   90.00
#
_symmetry.space_group_name_H-M   'P 1'
#
loop_
_entity.id
_entity.type
_entity.pdbx_description
1 polymer ?
#
loop_
_entity_poly.entity_id
_entity_poly.type
_entity_poly.pdbx_seq_one_letter_code
_entity_poly.pdbx_strand_id
1 'polypeptide(L)'
;MPQLSEGKMRAILALMVVGLLTGCALPPPDQPASPNRMGRFLGLVSRCGCSDIGPDRMLADYPKAAAHYSAADIKAMKGYVDLGLSENFDNQMEICAEACSQSCMVNAVAQPLGGKTVAGVAACLVNERDLHLSEGRMSGDWD
;
A
#
# COMPACT_ATOMS: atom_id res chain seq x y z
N MET A 1 35.12 12.11 36.95
CA MET A 1 34.76 11.32 35.74
C MET A 1 34.72 9.85 36.15
N PRO A 2 33.54 9.22 36.30
CA PRO A 2 33.46 7.82 36.74
C PRO A 2 33.82 6.87 35.58
N GLN A 3 34.82 6.01 35.82
CA GLN A 3 35.25 4.93 34.93
C GLN A 3 34.13 3.88 34.80
N LEU A 4 33.51 3.76 33.63
CA LEU A 4 32.59 2.67 33.33
C LEU A 4 33.39 1.35 33.22
N SER A 5 33.11 0.41 34.12
CA SER A 5 33.66 -0.96 34.10
C SER A 5 33.40 -1.66 32.75
N GLU A 6 34.42 -2.33 32.19
CA GLU A 6 34.37 -3.06 30.90
C GLU A 6 33.20 -4.04 30.78
N GLY A 7 32.74 -4.61 31.90
CA GLY A 7 31.57 -5.50 31.94
C GLY A 7 30.26 -4.78 31.59
N LYS A 8 30.11 -3.51 31.96
CA LYS A 8 28.95 -2.68 31.60
C LYS A 8 28.97 -2.30 30.12
N MET A 9 30.14 -2.07 29.55
CA MET A 9 30.28 -1.70 28.14
C MET A 9 29.94 -2.86 27.20
N ARG A 10 30.30 -4.10 27.56
CA ARG A 10 29.88 -5.31 26.83
C ARG A 10 28.38 -5.59 26.92
N ALA A 11 27.78 -5.36 28.09
CA ALA A 11 26.32 -5.52 28.27
C ALA A 11 25.50 -4.50 27.47
N ILE A 12 25.95 -3.25 27.40
CA ILE A 12 25.32 -2.20 26.60
C ILE A 12 25.41 -2.53 25.09
N LEU A 13 26.56 -3.02 24.63
CA LEU A 13 26.71 -3.45 23.24
C LEU A 13 25.77 -4.62 22.88
N ALA A 14 25.63 -5.60 23.77
CA ALA A 14 24.71 -6.72 23.56
C ALA A 14 23.23 -6.26 23.51
N LEU A 15 22.85 -5.30 24.35
CA LEU A 15 21.50 -4.71 24.34
C LEU A 15 21.23 -3.88 23.07
N MET A 16 22.23 -3.17 22.54
CA MET A 16 22.09 -2.45 21.26
C MET A 16 21.93 -3.42 20.08
N VAL A 17 22.68 -4.52 20.05
CA VAL A 17 22.57 -5.54 18.99
C VAL A 17 21.21 -6.23 19.03
N VAL A 18 20.66 -6.54 20.21
CA VAL A 18 19.30 -7.09 20.34
C VAL A 18 18.22 -6.06 19.95
N GLY A 19 18.41 -4.78 20.28
CA GLY A 19 17.53 -3.70 19.83
C GLY A 19 17.52 -3.53 18.30
N LEU A 20 18.69 -3.64 17.65
CA LEU A 20 18.83 -3.58 16.20
C LEU A 20 18.19 -4.78 15.49
N LEU A 21 18.16 -5.96 16.12
CA LEU A 21 17.53 -7.17 15.59
C LEU A 21 15.99 -7.14 15.66
N THR A 22 15.39 -6.23 16.42
CA THR A 22 13.93 -5.97 16.36
C THR A 22 13.51 -5.11 15.17
N GLY A 23 14.46 -4.62 14.36
CA GLY A 23 14.21 -3.84 13.14
C GLY A 23 13.56 -4.61 11.98
N CYS A 24 13.30 -5.92 12.15
CA CYS A 24 12.52 -6.74 11.22
C CYS A 24 11.08 -6.97 11.71
N ALA A 25 10.55 -6.10 12.58
CA ALA A 25 9.14 -6.14 12.91
C ALA A 25 8.33 -5.69 11.69
N LEU A 26 7.49 -6.59 11.17
CA LEU A 26 6.50 -6.26 10.14
C LEU A 26 5.66 -5.06 10.61
N PRO A 27 5.25 -4.15 9.70
CA PRO A 27 4.34 -3.06 10.05
C PRO A 27 3.12 -3.59 10.83
N PRO A 28 2.60 -2.84 11.82
CA PRO A 28 1.39 -3.23 12.50
C PRO A 28 0.24 -3.49 11.52
N PRO A 29 -0.62 -4.51 11.75
CA PRO A 29 -1.77 -4.84 10.89
C PRO A 29 -2.73 -3.67 10.65
N ASP A 30 -2.78 -2.74 11.60
CA ASP A 30 -3.66 -1.60 11.65
C ASP A 30 -3.02 -0.32 11.10
N GLN A 31 -1.76 -0.36 10.66
CA GLN A 31 -1.10 0.78 10.03
C GLN A 31 -1.65 0.97 8.61
N PRO A 32 -2.33 2.10 8.31
CA PRO A 32 -2.80 2.38 6.94
C PRO A 32 -1.63 2.34 5.95
N ALA A 33 -1.91 1.91 4.72
CA ALA A 33 -0.90 1.92 3.67
C ALA A 33 -0.35 3.34 3.46
N SER A 34 0.91 3.47 3.12
CA SER A 34 1.50 4.78 2.81
C SER A 34 0.76 5.45 1.63
N PRO A 35 0.74 6.79 1.54
CA PRO A 35 -0.03 7.48 0.50
C PRO A 35 0.34 7.09 -0.93
N ASN A 36 1.59 6.74 -1.19
CA ASN A 36 2.02 6.22 -2.48
C ASN A 36 1.41 4.86 -2.83
N ARG A 37 1.41 3.92 -1.88
CA ARG A 37 0.88 2.56 -2.08
C ARG A 37 -0.65 2.59 -2.18
N MET A 38 -1.31 3.34 -1.30
CA MET A 38 -2.76 3.53 -1.36
C MET A 38 -3.18 4.21 -2.67
N GLY A 39 -2.48 5.28 -3.07
CA GLY A 39 -2.76 5.97 -4.33
C GLY A 39 -2.56 5.08 -5.55
N ARG A 40 -1.46 4.33 -5.62
CA ARG A 40 -1.22 3.36 -6.70
C ARG A 40 -2.32 2.29 -6.75
N PHE A 41 -2.68 1.72 -5.59
CA PHE A 41 -3.74 0.71 -5.50
C PHE A 41 -5.10 1.25 -5.98
N LEU A 42 -5.48 2.47 -5.59
CA LEU A 42 -6.67 3.16 -6.09
C LEU A 42 -6.67 3.24 -7.63
N GLY A 43 -5.56 3.67 -8.23
CA GLY A 43 -5.43 3.73 -9.69
C GLY A 43 -5.56 2.35 -10.34
N LEU A 44 -4.92 1.32 -9.77
CA LEU A 44 -4.98 -0.05 -10.26
C LEU A 44 -6.38 -0.67 -10.17
N VAL A 45 -7.13 -0.43 -9.09
CA VAL A 45 -8.53 -0.91 -8.96
C VAL A 45 -9.39 -0.47 -10.14
N SER A 46 -9.19 0.75 -10.61
CA SER A 46 -9.87 1.28 -11.79
C SER A 46 -9.27 0.75 -13.10
N ARG A 47 -7.95 0.89 -13.28
CA ARG A 47 -7.23 0.49 -14.51
C ARG A 47 -7.41 -0.98 -14.85
N CYS A 48 -7.37 -1.85 -13.85
CA CYS A 48 -7.48 -3.29 -13.99
C CYS A 48 -8.94 -3.78 -14.01
N GLY A 49 -9.92 -2.89 -13.81
CA GLY A 49 -11.34 -3.26 -13.79
C GLY A 49 -11.72 -4.17 -12.62
N CYS A 50 -11.06 -4.03 -11.46
CA CYS A 50 -11.41 -4.80 -10.26
C CYS A 50 -12.81 -4.45 -9.72
N SER A 51 -13.30 -3.26 -10.10
CA SER A 51 -14.67 -2.77 -9.90
C SER A 51 -15.12 -2.03 -11.17
N ASP A 52 -16.38 -1.62 -11.25
CA ASP A 52 -16.93 -0.84 -12.36
C ASP A 52 -16.66 0.68 -12.23
N ILE A 53 -15.57 1.04 -11.56
CA ILE A 53 -15.16 2.43 -11.35
C ILE A 53 -14.18 2.83 -12.45
N GLY A 54 -14.66 3.66 -13.38
CA GLY A 54 -13.82 4.21 -14.45
C GLY A 54 -12.80 5.26 -13.94
N PRO A 55 -11.77 5.59 -14.76
CA PRO A 55 -10.70 6.50 -14.39
C PRO A 55 -11.17 7.88 -13.92
N ASP A 56 -12.14 8.48 -14.61
CA ASP A 56 -12.66 9.81 -14.29
C ASP A 56 -13.30 9.85 -12.89
N ARG A 57 -14.11 8.83 -12.58
CA ARG A 57 -14.72 8.70 -11.24
C ARG A 57 -13.65 8.44 -10.18
N MET A 58 -12.66 7.60 -10.47
CA MET A 58 -11.55 7.36 -9.55
C MET A 58 -10.85 8.68 -9.20
N LEU A 59 -10.48 9.49 -10.19
CA LEU A 59 -9.80 10.77 -9.95
C LEU A 59 -10.65 11.81 -9.24
N ALA A 60 -11.95 11.86 -9.54
CA ALA A 60 -12.86 12.81 -8.91
C ALA A 60 -13.16 12.46 -7.44
N ASP A 61 -13.32 11.16 -7.15
CA ASP A 61 -13.92 10.70 -5.90
C ASP A 61 -12.97 9.92 -4.98
N TYR A 62 -11.71 9.62 -5.39
CA TYR A 62 -10.77 8.87 -4.54
C TYR A 62 -10.63 9.38 -3.10
N PRO A 63 -10.78 10.69 -2.77
CA PRO A 63 -10.74 11.14 -1.37
C PRO A 63 -11.79 10.47 -0.48
N LYS A 64 -12.91 9.99 -1.03
CA LYS A 64 -13.93 9.24 -0.29
C LYS A 64 -13.41 7.89 0.20
N ALA A 65 -12.61 7.20 -0.61
CA ALA A 65 -11.95 5.94 -0.25
C ALA A 65 -10.74 6.16 0.69
N ALA A 66 -10.18 7.38 0.70
CA ALA A 66 -9.06 7.77 1.54
C ALA A 66 -9.45 8.65 2.73
N ALA A 67 -10.72 8.64 3.17
CA ALA A 67 -11.25 9.58 4.16
C ALA A 67 -10.57 9.54 5.55
N HIS A 68 -9.83 8.46 5.85
CA HIS A 68 -9.09 8.29 7.10
C HIS A 68 -7.67 8.90 7.07
N TYR A 69 -7.23 9.41 5.92
CA TYR A 69 -5.95 10.09 5.76
C TYR A 69 -6.08 11.60 6.02
N SER A 70 -4.94 12.26 6.30
CA SER A 70 -4.92 13.72 6.37
C SER A 70 -5.17 14.34 4.99
N ALA A 71 -5.66 15.58 4.95
CA ALA A 71 -5.87 16.29 3.68
C ALA A 71 -4.56 16.44 2.87
N ALA A 72 -3.42 16.57 3.55
CA ALA A 72 -2.11 16.64 2.90
C ALA A 72 -1.75 15.30 2.23
N ASP A 73 -2.00 14.18 2.91
CA ASP A 73 -1.75 12.84 2.37
C ASP A 73 -2.68 12.55 1.19
N ILE A 74 -3.97 12.85 1.32
CA ILE A 74 -4.95 12.71 0.23
C ILE A 74 -4.50 13.50 -1.00
N LYS A 75 -4.00 14.73 -0.82
CA LYS A 75 -3.45 15.53 -1.92
C LYS A 75 -2.22 14.86 -2.55
N ALA A 76 -1.33 14.30 -1.74
CA ALA A 76 -0.14 13.59 -2.21
C ALA A 76 -0.49 12.30 -2.98
N MET A 77 -1.60 11.63 -2.63
CA MET A 77 -2.05 10.41 -3.33
C MET A 77 -2.36 10.66 -4.80
N LYS A 78 -2.81 11.87 -5.20
CA LYS A 78 -3.30 12.13 -6.55
C LYS A 78 -2.30 11.68 -7.63
N GLY A 79 -1.02 12.04 -7.46
CA GLY A 79 0.03 11.66 -8.42
C GLY A 79 0.23 10.14 -8.52
N TYR A 80 0.00 9.41 -7.43
CA TYR A 80 0.08 7.95 -7.40
C TYR A 80 -1.20 7.28 -7.94
N VAL A 81 -2.38 7.92 -7.80
CA VAL A 81 -3.60 7.49 -8.49
C VAL A 81 -3.43 7.65 -10.00
N ASP A 82 -2.93 8.81 -10.45
CA ASP A 82 -2.60 9.05 -11.86
C ASP A 82 -1.58 8.02 -12.38
N LEU A 83 -0.55 7.70 -11.57
CA LEU A 83 0.42 6.65 -11.89
C LEU A 83 -0.29 5.31 -12.10
N GLY A 84 -1.01 4.78 -11.10
CA GLY A 84 -1.70 3.49 -11.21
C GLY A 84 -2.72 3.41 -12.35
N LEU A 85 -3.32 4.53 -12.74
CA LEU A 85 -4.22 4.62 -13.90
C LEU A 85 -3.50 4.55 -15.25
N SER A 86 -2.24 4.96 -15.30
CA SER A 86 -1.45 5.07 -16.53
C SER A 86 -0.37 3.99 -16.67
N GLU A 87 -0.20 3.13 -15.65
CA GLU A 87 0.74 2.00 -15.70
C GLU A 87 0.48 1.11 -16.92
N ASN A 88 1.59 0.77 -17.59
CA ASN A 88 1.63 -0.07 -18.77
C ASN A 88 2.96 -0.82 -18.79
N PHE A 89 3.00 -1.98 -18.17
CA PHE A 89 4.17 -2.86 -18.08
C PHE A 89 3.92 -4.17 -18.80
N ASP A 90 4.97 -4.94 -19.10
CA ASP A 90 4.79 -6.23 -19.78
C ASP A 90 4.13 -7.28 -18.88
N ASN A 91 4.32 -7.17 -17.57
CA ASN A 91 3.63 -7.98 -16.57
C ASN A 91 2.31 -7.36 -16.08
N GLN A 92 1.65 -6.49 -16.87
CA GLN A 92 0.40 -5.84 -16.45
C GLN A 92 -0.70 -6.82 -16.01
N MET A 93 -0.78 -7.99 -16.66
CA MET A 93 -1.76 -9.01 -16.29
C MET A 93 -1.54 -9.57 -14.88
N GLU A 94 -0.28 -9.74 -14.47
CA GLU A 94 0.09 -10.18 -13.11
C GLU A 94 -0.28 -9.10 -12.09
N ILE A 95 0.12 -7.85 -12.35
CA ILE A 95 -0.21 -6.69 -11.50
C ILE A 95 -1.72 -6.60 -11.29
N CYS A 96 -2.50 -6.72 -12.36
CA CYS A 96 -3.95 -6.63 -12.28
C CYS A 96 -4.58 -7.82 -11.55
N ALA A 97 -4.09 -9.04 -11.79
CA ALA A 97 -4.58 -10.23 -11.08
C ALA A 97 -4.34 -10.09 -9.57
N GLU A 98 -3.17 -9.61 -9.16
CA GLU A 98 -2.82 -9.43 -7.75
C GLU A 98 -3.65 -8.32 -7.09
N ALA A 99 -3.76 -7.15 -7.74
CA ALA A 99 -4.57 -6.04 -7.23
C ALA A 99 -6.04 -6.47 -7.05
N CYS A 100 -6.63 -7.14 -8.05
CA CYS A 100 -8.02 -7.58 -7.98
C CYS A 100 -8.26 -8.77 -7.02
N SER A 101 -7.22 -9.56 -6.71
CA SER A 101 -7.34 -10.69 -5.78
C SER A 101 -7.58 -10.24 -4.33
N GLN A 102 -7.19 -9.01 -3.98
CA GLN A 102 -7.29 -8.43 -2.64
C GLN A 102 -8.70 -7.92 -2.34
N SER A 103 -9.67 -8.85 -2.40
CA SER A 103 -11.11 -8.55 -2.46
C SER A 103 -11.63 -7.63 -1.36
N CYS A 104 -11.15 -7.75 -0.11
CA CYS A 104 -11.60 -6.87 0.98
C CYS A 104 -11.09 -5.44 0.81
N MET A 105 -9.88 -5.25 0.27
CA MET A 105 -9.30 -3.94 -0.02
C MET A 105 -9.92 -3.32 -1.26
N VAL A 106 -10.21 -4.14 -2.29
CA VAL A 106 -11.01 -3.71 -3.46
C VAL A 106 -12.37 -3.20 -3.00
N ASN A 107 -13.05 -3.89 -2.07
CA ASN A 107 -14.33 -3.43 -1.52
C ASN A 107 -14.19 -2.15 -0.68
N ALA A 108 -13.06 -1.96 0.03
CA ALA A 108 -12.78 -0.73 0.76
C ALA A 108 -12.65 0.50 -0.17
N VAL A 109 -12.20 0.28 -1.41
CA VAL A 109 -12.19 1.31 -2.46
C VAL A 109 -13.55 1.42 -3.15
N ALA A 110 -14.19 0.30 -3.48
CA ALA A 110 -15.39 0.29 -4.29
C ALA A 110 -16.61 0.85 -3.56
N GLN A 111 -16.80 0.49 -2.29
CA GLN A 111 -17.99 0.89 -1.52
C GLN A 111 -18.11 2.42 -1.38
N PRO A 112 -17.08 3.18 -0.95
CA PRO A 112 -17.19 4.64 -0.81
C PRO A 112 -17.37 5.37 -2.14
N LEU A 113 -17.00 4.73 -3.26
CA LEU A 113 -17.10 5.27 -4.61
C LEU A 113 -18.38 4.83 -5.34
N GLY A 114 -19.23 4.03 -4.69
CA GLY A 114 -20.46 3.50 -5.27
C GLY A 114 -20.22 2.53 -6.42
N GLY A 115 -19.09 1.83 -6.42
CA GLY A 115 -18.75 0.80 -7.39
C GLY A 115 -19.22 -0.60 -6.97
N LYS A 116 -19.17 -1.54 -7.92
CA LYS A 116 -19.47 -2.95 -7.73
C LYS A 116 -18.47 -3.58 -6.77
N THR A 117 -18.99 -4.26 -5.76
CA THR A 117 -18.21 -4.98 -4.76
C THR A 117 -18.15 -6.48 -5.07
N VAL A 118 -17.11 -7.14 -4.56
CA VAL A 118 -17.04 -8.60 -4.47
C VAL A 118 -18.06 -9.08 -3.44
N ALA A 119 -19.02 -9.90 -3.86
CA ALA A 119 -20.10 -10.40 -3.01
C ALA A 119 -19.57 -11.30 -1.88
N GLY A 120 -20.17 -11.18 -0.69
CA GLY A 120 -19.80 -12.00 0.47
C GLY A 120 -18.48 -11.62 1.17
N VAL A 121 -17.80 -10.56 0.72
CA VAL A 121 -16.54 -10.08 1.30
C VAL A 121 -16.76 -8.70 1.93
N ALA A 122 -16.47 -8.55 3.22
CA ALA A 122 -16.52 -7.24 3.88
C ALA A 122 -15.33 -6.36 3.46
N ALA A 123 -15.52 -5.04 3.45
CA ALA A 123 -14.41 -4.11 3.27
C ALA A 123 -13.45 -4.19 4.48
N CYS A 124 -12.15 -4.07 4.23
CA CYS A 124 -11.10 -4.07 5.26
C CYS A 124 -10.23 -2.81 5.17
N LEU A 125 -9.40 -2.54 6.18
CA LEU A 125 -8.39 -1.49 6.07
C LEU A 125 -7.37 -1.88 5.00
N VAL A 126 -7.10 -0.98 4.05
CA VAL A 126 -5.94 -1.08 3.16
C VAL A 126 -4.71 -0.70 3.98
N ASN A 127 -3.96 -1.70 4.43
CA ASN A 127 -2.87 -1.53 5.39
C ASN A 127 -1.51 -1.83 4.77
N GLU A 128 -0.45 -1.27 5.36
CA GLU A 128 0.91 -1.34 4.82
C GLU A 128 1.47 -2.77 4.77
N ARG A 129 1.04 -3.62 5.70
CA ARG A 129 1.53 -4.99 5.84
C ARG A 129 0.92 -5.93 4.80
N ASP A 130 -0.39 -5.83 4.60
CA ASP A 130 -1.16 -6.81 3.84
C ASP A 130 -1.38 -6.38 2.38
N LEU A 131 -1.24 -5.09 2.05
CA LEU A 131 -1.39 -4.59 0.68
C LEU A 131 -0.26 -5.14 -0.19
N HIS A 132 -0.55 -6.05 -1.11
CA HIS A 132 0.46 -6.50 -2.07
C HIS A 132 0.33 -5.72 -3.38
N LEU A 133 1.46 -5.30 -3.95
CA LEU A 133 1.49 -4.54 -5.19
C LEU A 133 2.71 -4.97 -6.01
N SER A 134 2.50 -5.82 -7.02
CA SER A 134 3.58 -6.29 -7.89
C SER A 134 4.29 -5.11 -8.56
N GLU A 135 5.59 -5.23 -8.70
CA GLU A 135 6.42 -4.26 -9.42
C GLU A 135 6.23 -4.40 -10.93
N GLY A 136 6.24 -3.27 -11.62
CA GLY A 136 6.22 -3.22 -13.07
C GLY A 136 7.56 -3.61 -13.67
N ARG A 137 7.53 -4.41 -14.73
CA ARG A 137 8.71 -4.88 -15.46
C ARG A 137 8.57 -4.60 -16.95
N MET A 138 9.65 -4.11 -17.56
CA MET A 138 9.77 -3.98 -19.01
C MET A 138 10.68 -5.10 -19.55
N SER A 139 10.39 -5.60 -20.75
CA SER A 139 11.20 -6.59 -21.44
C SER A 139 12.51 -5.92 -21.81
N GLY A 140 13.56 -6.19 -21.01
CA GLY A 140 14.85 -5.52 -21.10
C GLY A 140 15.54 -5.34 -19.74
N ASP A 141 14.80 -5.37 -18.63
CA ASP A 141 15.35 -5.24 -17.27
C ASP A 141 15.94 -6.55 -16.71
N TRP A 142 16.40 -7.45 -17.60
CA TRP A 142 17.08 -8.69 -17.25
C TRP A 142 18.56 -8.61 -17.64
N ASP A 143 19.34 -7.76 -16.97
CA ASP A 143 20.80 -7.82 -16.94
C ASP A 143 21.31 -7.64 -15.50
#